data_AF-A0A9N8E6V6-F1
#
_entry.id   AF-A0A9N8E6V6-F1
#
_cell.length_a   1.000
_cell.length_b   1.000
_cell.length_c   1.000
_cell.angle_alpha   90.00
_cell.angle_beta   90.00
_cell.angle_gamma   90.00
#
_symmetry.space_group_name_H-M   'P 1'
#
loop_
_entity.id
_entity.type
_entity.pdbx_description
1 polymer ?
#
loop_
_entity_poly.entity_id
_entity_poly.type
_entity_poly.pdbx_seq_one_letter_code
_entity_poly.pdbx_strand_id
1 'polypeptide(L)'
;MSTKRTRIKVPTRMVEGGFEFKFETDSYDVPLHGILSPQDYTSVIDRINQKIKPARSNAIDKGLLAAGPLLVPLAFWGARHSLQSRKRKRLLNEAIREFNESHPELYMRWNRGGPESFLTIERRPAEAASPAVPPAAMGGPMVPYPAAAGSNSNSGNMMGGNMMVAEAKLVV
;
A
#
# COMPACT_ATOMS: atom_id res chain seq x y z
N MET A 1 -11.98 -15.84 24.71
CA MET A 1 -12.73 -15.12 23.65
C MET A 1 -11.73 -14.40 22.76
N SER A 2 -11.58 -14.80 21.50
CA SER A 2 -10.66 -14.13 20.57
C SER A 2 -11.27 -12.79 20.15
N THR A 3 -10.75 -11.69 20.70
CA THR A 3 -11.09 -10.32 20.29
C THR A 3 -10.61 -10.12 18.85
N LYS A 4 -11.48 -10.43 17.88
CA LYS A 4 -11.22 -10.10 16.47
C LYS A 4 -11.00 -8.59 16.37
N ARG A 5 -9.80 -8.18 15.93
CA ARG A 5 -9.51 -6.78 15.66
C ARG A 5 -10.48 -6.25 14.61
N THR A 6 -11.20 -5.21 14.96
CA THR A 6 -12.11 -4.51 14.06
C THR A 6 -11.29 -3.81 12.98
N ARG A 7 -11.43 -4.27 11.74
CA ARG A 7 -10.70 -3.75 10.58
C ARG A 7 -11.67 -3.47 9.45
N ILE A 8 -11.55 -2.30 8.84
CA ILE A 8 -12.25 -1.95 7.62
C ILE A 8 -11.35 -2.32 6.46
N LYS A 9 -11.80 -3.20 5.57
CA LYS A 9 -11.14 -3.43 4.28
C LYS A 9 -11.74 -2.46 3.28
N VAL A 10 -10.93 -1.57 2.72
CA VAL A 10 -11.39 -0.60 1.73
C VAL A 10 -11.55 -1.31 0.39
N PRO A 11 -12.75 -1.34 -0.22
CA PRO A 11 -12.96 -1.94 -1.52
C PRO A 11 -12.19 -1.20 -2.62
N THR A 12 -11.80 -1.94 -3.63
CA THR A 12 -11.12 -1.39 -4.81
C THR A 12 -11.82 -1.88 -6.06
N ARG A 13 -11.94 -1.00 -7.04
CA ARG A 13 -12.42 -1.36 -8.38
C ARG A 13 -11.36 -1.08 -9.43
N MET A 14 -11.35 -1.89 -10.47
CA MET A 14 -10.53 -1.66 -11.65
C MET A 14 -11.05 -0.45 -12.43
N VAL A 15 -10.14 0.34 -12.96
CA VAL A 15 -10.42 1.48 -13.83
C VAL A 15 -9.52 1.42 -15.05
N GLU A 16 -9.87 2.16 -16.10
CA GLU A 16 -9.07 2.30 -17.33
C GLU A 16 -8.78 0.98 -18.07
N GLY A 17 -9.64 -0.03 -17.96
CA GLY A 17 -9.43 -1.33 -18.63
C GLY A 17 -8.47 -2.27 -17.89
N GLY A 18 -8.28 -2.07 -16.58
CA GLY A 18 -7.50 -2.98 -15.73
C GLY A 18 -6.06 -2.55 -15.48
N PHE A 19 -5.62 -1.44 -16.06
CA PHE A 19 -4.28 -0.90 -15.78
C PHE A 19 -4.16 -0.36 -14.36
N GLU A 20 -5.28 -0.01 -13.72
CA GLU A 20 -5.29 0.66 -12.43
C GLU A 20 -6.48 0.28 -11.55
N PHE A 21 -6.36 0.61 -10.27
CA PHE A 21 -7.45 0.53 -9.30
C PHE A 21 -7.73 1.87 -8.63
N LYS A 22 -9.01 2.10 -8.36
CA LYS A 22 -9.55 3.21 -7.56
C LYS A 22 -10.18 2.64 -6.29
N PHE A 23 -10.02 3.33 -5.17
CA PHE A 23 -10.71 2.97 -3.93
C PHE A 23 -12.18 3.39 -4.02
N GLU A 24 -13.08 2.54 -3.55
CA GLU A 24 -14.51 2.88 -3.54
C GLU A 24 -14.77 3.92 -2.47
N THR A 25 -15.33 5.06 -2.88
CA THR A 25 -15.62 6.18 -1.99
C THR A 25 -16.94 5.96 -1.25
N ASP A 26 -17.83 5.14 -1.80
CA ASP A 26 -19.11 4.84 -1.22
C ASP A 26 -18.97 3.96 0.03
N SER A 27 -19.59 4.39 1.13
CA SER A 27 -19.61 3.69 2.41
C SER A 27 -20.71 2.62 2.52
N TYR A 28 -21.70 2.59 1.62
CA TYR A 28 -22.87 1.69 1.76
C TYR A 28 -22.50 0.20 1.85
N ASP A 29 -21.52 -0.24 1.06
CA ASP A 29 -21.08 -1.64 1.01
C ASP A 29 -19.95 -1.97 1.99
N VAL A 30 -19.58 -1.02 2.87
CA VAL A 30 -18.41 -1.13 3.73
C VAL A 30 -18.83 -1.19 5.20
N PRO A 31 -18.53 -2.29 5.92
CA PRO A 31 -18.84 -2.35 7.34
C PRO A 31 -17.88 -1.43 8.12
N LEU A 32 -18.34 -0.23 8.48
CA LEU A 32 -17.53 0.78 9.17
C LEU A 32 -17.28 0.44 10.65
N HIS A 33 -18.11 -0.45 11.23
CA HIS A 33 -18.01 -0.90 12.62
C HIS A 33 -17.92 0.23 13.68
N GLY A 34 -18.47 1.42 13.37
CA GLY A 34 -18.39 2.60 14.23
C GLY A 34 -16.96 3.16 14.42
N ILE A 35 -16.01 2.80 13.56
CA ILE A 35 -14.65 3.35 13.57
C ILE A 35 -14.63 4.74 12.93
N LEU A 36 -15.35 4.90 11.82
CA LEU A 36 -15.46 6.14 11.04
C LEU A 36 -16.94 6.43 10.78
N SER A 37 -17.29 7.71 10.70
CA SER A 37 -18.59 8.10 10.13
C SER A 37 -18.59 7.85 8.60
N PRO A 38 -19.75 7.61 7.98
CA PRO A 38 -19.86 7.50 6.52
C PRO A 38 -19.26 8.69 5.77
N GLN A 39 -19.44 9.90 6.32
CA GLN A 39 -18.94 11.14 5.74
C GLN A 39 -17.41 11.24 5.85
N ASP A 40 -16.86 10.88 7.00
CA ASP A 40 -15.41 10.87 7.20
C ASP A 40 -14.75 9.83 6.29
N TYR A 41 -15.34 8.63 6.20
CA TYR A 41 -14.89 7.60 5.27
C TYR A 41 -14.82 8.12 3.83
N THR A 42 -15.93 8.68 3.33
CA THR A 42 -16.04 9.25 1.99
C THR A 42 -14.95 10.31 1.77
N SER A 43 -14.80 11.25 2.71
CA SER A 43 -13.84 12.35 2.57
C SER A 43 -12.38 11.87 2.57
N VAL A 44 -12.04 10.90 3.44
CA VAL A 44 -10.70 10.34 3.55
C VAL A 44 -10.35 9.56 2.29
N ILE A 45 -11.24 8.67 1.84
CA ILE A 45 -11.00 7.87 0.64
C ILE A 45 -10.97 8.75 -0.62
N ASP A 46 -11.81 9.78 -0.71
CA ASP A 46 -11.75 10.72 -1.84
C ASP A 46 -10.42 11.49 -1.86
N ARG A 47 -9.93 11.99 -0.72
CA ARG A 47 -8.61 12.64 -0.63
C ARG A 47 -7.48 11.73 -1.10
N ILE A 48 -7.50 10.45 -0.70
CA ILE A 48 -6.53 9.46 -1.19
C ILE A 48 -6.65 9.29 -2.70
N ASN A 49 -7.87 9.15 -3.22
CA ASN A 49 -8.14 9.01 -4.65
C ASN A 49 -7.66 10.24 -5.46
N GLN A 50 -7.82 11.45 -4.93
CA GLN A 50 -7.30 12.68 -5.55
C GLN A 50 -5.77 12.70 -5.54
N LYS A 51 -5.13 12.29 -4.45
CA LYS A 51 -3.66 12.23 -4.33
C LYS A 51 -3.02 11.22 -5.28
N ILE A 52 -3.66 10.08 -5.53
CA ILE A 52 -3.12 9.07 -6.46
C ILE A 52 -3.44 9.39 -7.93
N LYS A 53 -4.39 10.28 -8.21
CA LYS A 53 -4.81 10.67 -9.58
C LYS A 53 -3.67 11.12 -10.50
N PRO A 54 -2.62 11.82 -10.05
CA PRO A 54 -1.48 12.20 -10.91
C PRO A 54 -0.55 11.05 -11.28
N ALA A 55 -0.73 9.86 -10.70
CA ALA A 55 0.02 8.67 -11.07
C ALA A 55 -0.66 7.82 -12.13
N ARG A 56 -1.87 8.22 -12.58
CA ARG A 56 -2.62 7.46 -13.57
C ARG A 56 -1.93 7.50 -14.95
N SER A 57 -2.11 6.42 -15.67
CA SER A 57 -1.70 6.17 -17.04
C SER A 57 -2.46 7.10 -17.97
N ASN A 58 -1.75 7.68 -18.91
CA ASN A 58 -2.30 8.67 -19.84
C ASN A 58 -2.72 7.96 -21.13
N ALA A 59 -3.52 8.63 -21.96
CA ALA A 59 -3.93 8.10 -23.28
C ALA A 59 -2.75 7.66 -24.17
N ILE A 60 -1.57 8.24 -23.97
CA ILE A 60 -0.31 7.83 -24.62
C ILE A 60 0.02 6.37 -24.32
N ASP A 61 -0.14 5.91 -23.08
CA ASP A 61 0.14 4.54 -22.67
C ASP A 61 -0.79 3.54 -23.36
N LYS A 62 -2.03 3.96 -23.64
CA LYS A 62 -3.01 3.17 -24.40
C LYS A 62 -2.66 3.13 -25.89
N GLY A 63 -2.19 4.25 -26.46
CA GLY A 63 -1.73 4.32 -27.84
C GLY A 63 -0.52 3.43 -28.12
N LEU A 64 0.43 3.37 -27.18
CA LEU A 64 1.60 2.48 -27.26
C LEU A 64 1.22 0.99 -27.29
N LEU A 65 0.16 0.60 -26.58
CA LEU A 65 -0.37 -0.76 -26.62
C LEU A 65 -1.14 -1.06 -27.91
N ALA A 66 -1.87 -0.07 -28.44
CA ALA A 66 -2.59 -0.19 -29.70
C ALA A 66 -1.66 -0.27 -30.92
N ALA A 67 -0.44 0.26 -30.83
CA ALA A 67 0.56 0.26 -31.90
C ALA A 67 1.16 -1.13 -32.23
N GLY A 68 0.73 -2.19 -31.54
CA GLY A 68 1.03 -3.58 -31.91
C GLY A 68 2.37 -4.13 -31.39
N PRO A 69 2.76 -5.34 -31.83
CA PRO A 69 3.81 -6.18 -31.22
C PRO A 69 5.24 -5.73 -31.56
N LEU A 70 5.47 -4.45 -31.79
CA LEU A 70 6.81 -3.91 -31.95
C LEU A 70 7.52 -3.95 -30.58
N LEU A 71 8.67 -4.62 -30.51
CA LEU A 71 9.46 -4.78 -29.28
C LEU A 71 9.88 -3.44 -28.64
N VAL A 72 10.13 -2.42 -29.45
CA VAL A 72 10.58 -1.10 -28.98
C VAL A 72 9.47 -0.34 -28.20
N PRO A 73 8.23 -0.21 -28.72
CA PRO A 73 7.06 0.26 -27.95
C PRO A 73 6.83 -0.47 -26.63
N LEU A 74 6.95 -1.81 -26.60
CA LEU A 74 6.71 -2.60 -25.38
C LEU A 74 7.77 -2.33 -24.31
N ALA A 75 9.04 -2.23 -24.68
CA ALA A 75 10.12 -1.90 -23.74
C ALA A 75 9.92 -0.50 -23.12
N PHE A 76 9.57 0.49 -23.95
CA PHE A 76 9.29 1.84 -23.48
C PHE A 76 8.06 1.90 -22.57
N TRP A 77 6.99 1.19 -22.96
CA TRP A 77 5.78 1.04 -22.16
C TRP A 77 6.07 0.40 -20.80
N GLY A 78 6.83 -0.70 -20.76
CA GLY A 78 7.18 -1.39 -19.52
C GLY A 78 8.00 -0.51 -18.55
N ALA A 79 8.98 0.23 -19.07
CA ALA A 79 9.77 1.17 -18.27
C ALA A 79 8.88 2.28 -17.67
N ARG A 80 8.02 2.88 -18.48
CA ARG A 80 7.09 3.93 -18.06
C ARG A 80 6.05 3.41 -17.06
N HIS A 81 5.51 2.22 -17.29
CA HIS A 81 4.56 1.56 -16.39
C HIS A 81 5.18 1.28 -15.00
N SER A 82 6.45 0.85 -14.97
CA SER A 82 7.20 0.68 -13.71
C SER A 82 7.38 1.99 -12.96
N LEU A 83 7.74 3.08 -13.66
CA LEU A 83 7.86 4.41 -13.08
C LEU A 83 6.53 4.93 -12.52
N GLN A 84 5.43 4.75 -13.26
CA GLN A 84 4.08 5.10 -12.80
C GLN A 84 3.68 4.28 -11.57
N SER A 85 3.93 2.98 -11.58
CA SER A 85 3.67 2.09 -10.44
C SER A 85 4.44 2.50 -9.19
N ARG A 86 5.72 2.88 -9.34
CA ARG A 86 6.54 3.42 -8.24
C ARG A 86 6.01 4.76 -7.74
N LYS A 87 5.66 5.69 -8.63
CA LYS A 87 5.06 7.00 -8.29
C LYS A 87 3.76 6.81 -7.52
N ARG A 88 2.90 5.89 -7.98
CA ARG A 88 1.63 5.56 -7.34
C ARG A 88 1.82 5.00 -5.93
N LYS A 89 2.75 4.05 -5.76
CA LYS A 89 3.11 3.51 -4.44
C LYS A 89 3.60 4.61 -3.50
N ARG A 90 4.43 5.54 -4.00
CA ARG A 90 4.94 6.68 -3.22
C ARG A 90 3.80 7.58 -2.76
N LEU A 91 2.93 8.01 -3.66
CA LEU A 91 1.79 8.89 -3.34
C LEU A 91 0.79 8.21 -2.40
N LEU A 92 0.55 6.91 -2.56
CA LEU A 92 -0.29 6.14 -1.64
C LEU A 92 0.32 6.10 -0.24
N ASN A 93 1.62 5.81 -0.11
CA ASN A 93 2.29 5.78 1.18
C ASN A 93 2.29 7.16 1.86
N GLU A 94 2.44 8.23 1.08
CA GLU A 94 2.35 9.60 1.56
C GLU A 94 0.94 9.95 2.06
N ALA A 95 -0.10 9.55 1.32
CA ALA A 95 -1.48 9.73 1.75
C ALA A 95 -1.81 8.92 3.02
N ILE A 96 -1.30 7.70 3.14
CA ILE A 96 -1.42 6.87 4.35
C ILE A 96 -0.72 7.55 5.53
N ARG A 97 0.48 8.10 5.31
CA ARG A 97 1.24 8.79 6.36
C ARG A 97 0.46 10.01 6.89
N GLU A 98 -0.01 10.87 6.01
CA GLU A 98 -0.82 12.04 6.40
C GLU A 98 -2.12 11.63 7.12
N PHE A 99 -2.77 10.56 6.68
CA PHE A 99 -3.94 10.04 7.38
C PHE A 99 -3.58 9.63 8.81
N ASN A 100 -2.49 8.89 9.00
CA ASN A 100 -2.04 8.42 10.31
C ASN A 100 -1.55 9.56 11.22
N GLU A 101 -1.06 10.66 10.65
CA GLU A 101 -0.69 11.88 11.36
C GLU A 101 -1.92 12.69 11.79
N SER A 102 -2.96 12.73 10.94
CA SER A 102 -4.20 13.47 11.22
C SER A 102 -5.20 12.73 12.12
N HIS A 103 -5.13 11.41 12.19
CA HIS A 103 -6.04 10.55 12.98
C HIS A 103 -5.23 9.64 13.92
N PRO A 104 -4.75 10.15 15.07
CA PRO A 104 -3.91 9.39 15.99
C PRO A 104 -4.58 8.13 16.57
N GLU A 105 -5.90 8.13 16.66
CA GLU A 105 -6.74 7.03 17.13
C GLU A 105 -6.91 5.91 16.09
N LEU A 106 -6.67 6.23 14.82
CA LEU A 106 -6.78 5.30 13.70
C LEU A 106 -5.40 4.93 13.16
N TYR A 107 -5.38 3.83 12.41
CA TYR A 107 -4.21 3.41 11.69
C TYR A 107 -4.63 2.85 10.33
N MET A 108 -4.10 3.45 9.28
CA MET A 108 -4.25 3.02 7.91
C MET A 108 -2.96 2.33 7.46
N ARG A 109 -3.13 1.19 6.79
CA ARG A 109 -2.02 0.38 6.30
C ARG A 109 -2.33 -0.25 4.96
N TRP A 110 -1.32 -0.28 4.09
CA TRP A 110 -1.32 -1.10 2.89
C TRP A 110 -0.88 -2.52 3.23
N ASN A 111 -1.76 -3.50 3.07
CA ASN A 111 -1.46 -4.90 3.33
C ASN A 111 -1.15 -5.64 2.03
N ARG A 112 -0.04 -6.38 2.07
CA ARG A 112 0.43 -7.29 1.02
C ARG A 112 0.59 -8.65 1.69
N GLY A 113 -0.28 -9.59 1.38
CA GLY A 113 -0.24 -10.90 2.03
C GLY A 113 -1.24 -11.91 1.49
N GLY A 114 -1.92 -11.59 0.39
CA GLY A 114 -2.88 -12.47 -0.27
C GLY A 114 -2.80 -12.32 -1.79
N PRO A 115 -3.76 -12.87 -2.54
CA PRO A 115 -3.81 -12.76 -3.99
C PRO A 115 -3.93 -11.31 -4.46
N GLU A 116 -4.49 -10.44 -3.61
CA GLU A 116 -4.66 -9.02 -3.89
C GLU A 116 -4.08 -8.18 -2.74
N SER A 117 -3.51 -7.04 -3.09
CA SER A 117 -3.09 -6.04 -2.12
C SER A 117 -4.26 -5.10 -1.82
N PHE A 118 -4.49 -4.79 -0.54
CA PHE A 118 -5.65 -4.00 -0.11
C PHE A 118 -5.28 -3.00 0.99
N LEU A 119 -6.07 -1.94 1.07
CA LEU A 119 -5.95 -0.90 2.09
C LEU A 119 -6.87 -1.25 3.26
N THR A 120 -6.34 -1.13 4.49
CA THR A 120 -7.14 -1.32 5.70
C THR A 120 -7.09 -0.10 6.58
N ILE A 121 -8.19 0.15 7.30
CA ILE A 121 -8.27 1.12 8.38
C ILE A 121 -8.66 0.35 9.65
N GLU A 122 -7.88 0.50 10.70
CA GLU A 122 -8.10 -0.14 12.00
C GLU A 122 -7.97 0.88 13.13
N ARG A 123 -8.56 0.59 14.29
CA ARG A 123 -8.31 1.38 15.50
C ARG A 123 -6.93 1.04 16.04
N ARG A 124 -6.17 2.07 16.44
CA ARG A 124 -4.91 1.86 17.16
C ARG A 124 -5.22 1.19 18.50
N PRO A 125 -4.54 0.10 18.88
CA PRO A 125 -4.68 -0.44 20.22
C PRO A 125 -4.24 0.62 21.23
N ALA A 126 -5.03 0.83 22.29
CA ALA A 126 -4.73 1.81 23.35
C ALA A 126 -3.44 1.49 24.13
N GLU A 127 -2.76 0.40 23.79
CA GLU A 127 -1.65 -0.22 24.51
C GLU A 127 -0.31 0.00 23.79
N ALA A 128 -0.03 1.26 23.45
CA ALA A 128 1.33 1.73 23.14
C ALA A 128 1.50 3.21 23.53
N ALA A 129 0.63 3.74 24.39
CA ALA A 129 1.06 4.79 25.30
C ALA A 129 2.18 4.14 26.12
N SER A 130 3.42 4.45 25.74
CA SER A 130 4.65 3.99 26.38
C SER A 130 4.40 3.85 27.88
N PRO A 131 4.62 2.68 28.52
CA PRO A 131 4.73 2.68 29.96
C PRO A 131 5.77 3.74 30.27
N ALA A 132 5.33 4.79 30.96
CA ALA A 132 6.19 5.86 31.41
C ALA A 132 7.40 5.16 32.03
N VAL A 133 8.58 5.37 31.43
CA VAL A 133 9.84 4.98 32.06
C VAL A 133 9.78 5.62 33.45
N PRO A 134 9.66 4.84 34.55
CA PRO A 134 9.68 5.44 35.86
C PRO A 134 10.99 6.23 35.94
N PRO A 135 10.97 7.48 36.47
CA PRO A 135 12.17 8.29 36.55
C PRO A 135 13.28 7.45 37.19
N ALA A 136 14.34 7.27 36.42
CA ALA A 136 15.49 6.47 36.79
C ALA A 136 15.89 6.81 38.23
N ALA A 137 15.64 5.86 39.14
CA ALA A 137 16.25 5.88 40.45
C ALA A 137 17.76 5.81 40.22
N MET A 138 18.42 6.95 40.42
CA MET A 138 19.85 7.14 40.51
C MET A 138 20.48 6.03 41.37
N GLY A 139 21.46 5.31 40.84
CA GLY A 139 22.37 4.49 41.65
C GLY A 139 22.53 3.04 41.18
N GLY A 140 23.16 2.84 40.02
CA GLY A 140 23.68 1.54 39.61
C GLY A 140 25.07 1.71 39.00
N PRO A 141 26.08 0.91 39.40
CA PRO A 141 27.45 1.09 38.93
C PRO A 141 27.58 0.81 37.43
N MET A 142 28.31 1.72 36.78
CA MET A 142 28.65 1.75 35.37
C MET A 142 29.36 0.46 34.94
N VAL A 143 28.68 -0.36 34.15
CA VAL A 143 29.31 -1.48 33.42
C VAL A 143 29.71 -0.96 32.04
N PRO A 144 30.98 -1.08 31.61
CA PRO A 144 31.41 -0.66 30.28
C PRO A 144 30.78 -1.59 29.22
N TYR A 145 30.04 -0.98 28.28
CA TYR A 145 29.53 -1.68 27.09
C TYR A 145 30.71 -2.04 26.16
N PRO A 146 30.81 -3.30 25.69
CA PRO A 146 31.77 -3.65 24.65
C PRO A 146 31.31 -3.09 23.30
N ALA A 147 32.26 -2.47 22.59
CA ALA A 147 32.10 -2.00 21.22
C ALA A 147 31.76 -3.18 20.29
N ALA A 148 30.50 -3.26 19.84
CA ALA A 148 30.09 -4.20 18.83
C ALA A 148 30.44 -3.65 17.44
N ALA A 149 31.53 -4.19 16.90
CA ALA A 149 31.91 -4.09 15.51
C ALA A 149 30.90 -4.78 14.58
N GLY A 150 30.82 -4.31 13.33
CA GLY A 150 30.47 -5.16 12.19
C GLY A 150 29.07 -5.00 11.60
N SER A 151 28.98 -4.12 10.61
CA SER A 151 28.48 -4.41 9.25
C SER A 151 27.62 -5.68 9.07
N ASN A 152 26.38 -5.51 8.62
CA ASN A 152 25.84 -6.46 7.66
C ASN A 152 24.97 -5.78 6.58
N SER A 153 25.58 -5.62 5.42
CA SER A 153 24.96 -5.33 4.13
C SER A 153 24.11 -6.53 3.69
N ASN A 154 22.78 -6.39 3.63
CA ASN A 154 21.94 -7.35 2.93
C ASN A 154 21.51 -6.76 1.58
N SER A 155 22.44 -6.82 0.64
CA SER A 155 22.19 -6.81 -0.79
C SER A 155 21.72 -8.19 -1.22
N GLY A 156 20.58 -8.28 -1.91
CA GLY A 156 20.36 -9.38 -2.84
C GLY A 156 18.96 -9.97 -2.84
N ASN A 157 18.49 -10.16 -4.08
CA ASN A 157 17.47 -11.11 -4.49
C ASN A 157 16.00 -10.70 -4.32
N MET A 158 15.35 -10.41 -5.45
CA MET A 158 14.36 -11.31 -6.06
C MET A 158 14.03 -10.82 -7.49
N MET A 159 14.86 -11.26 -8.45
CA MET A 159 14.38 -11.49 -9.82
C MET A 159 13.77 -12.90 -9.83
N GLY A 160 12.49 -12.99 -10.13
CA GLY A 160 11.75 -14.24 -10.28
C GLY A 160 10.57 -14.01 -11.19
N GLY A 161 10.86 -13.70 -12.46
CA GLY A 161 9.86 -13.64 -13.52
C GLY A 161 9.41 -15.05 -13.87
N ASN A 162 8.21 -15.42 -13.45
CA ASN A 162 7.57 -16.66 -13.85
C ASN A 162 6.88 -16.41 -15.20
N MET A 163 7.56 -16.78 -16.29
CA MET A 163 7.02 -16.71 -17.66
C MET A 163 6.18 -17.97 -17.89
N MET A 164 4.84 -17.85 -17.72
CA MET A 164 3.92 -18.91 -18.13
C MET A 164 3.78 -18.89 -19.65
N VAL A 165 4.21 -19.97 -20.30
CA VAL A 165 3.95 -20.27 -21.71
C VAL A 165 2.55 -20.87 -21.78
N ALA A 166 1.63 -20.19 -22.48
CA ALA A 166 0.31 -20.75 -22.80
C ALA A 166 0.42 -21.55 -24.10
N GLU A 167 0.22 -22.87 -24.01
CA GLU A 167 -0.02 -23.73 -25.16
C GLU A 167 -1.41 -23.46 -25.75
N ALA A 168 -1.46 -23.03 -27.01
CA ALA A 168 -2.69 -23.01 -27.81
C ALA A 168 -2.89 -24.38 -28.45
N LYS A 169 -3.88 -25.15 -27.97
CA LYS A 169 -4.39 -26.33 -28.69
C LYS A 169 -5.39 -25.87 -29.74
N LEU A 170 -5.00 -25.99 -31.00
CA LEU A 170 -5.87 -25.88 -32.17
C LEU A 170 -6.64 -27.21 -32.29
N VAL A 171 -7.96 -27.17 -32.13
CA VAL A 171 -8.84 -28.28 -32.51
C VAL A 171 -9.42 -27.92 -33.86
N VAL A 172 -9.16 -28.79 -34.83
CA VAL A 172 -9.73 -28.79 -36.19
C VAL A 172 -11.13 -29.40 -36.13
#